data_AF-A0AAU6HQ88-F1
#
_entry.id   AF-A0AAU6HQ88-F1
#
_cell.length_a   1.000
_cell.length_b   1.000
_cell.length_c   1.000
_cell.angle_alpha   90.00
_cell.angle_beta   90.00
_cell.angle_gamma   90.00
#
_symmetry.space_group_name_H-M   'P 1'
#
loop_
_entity.id
_entity.type
_entity.pdbx_description
1 polymer ?
#
loop_
_entity_poly.entity_id
_entity_poly.type
_entity_poly.pdbx_seq_one_letter_code
_entity_poly.pdbx_strand_id
1 'polypeptide(L)'
;MTSFPGLGPSSGFLQSTALRTALALVVVFVMLAMTGWTAVRGTKDDANPLATAKAAWKHATFLGRPLPDPNGPPAAVRAFFAPLSRAEQQQLTTRYPLVVGNMGGAPAQLRYRANRMAIDDARAVEKRRMGDHRLTPVGRQEAGRLMHRLESLMTPGRQILAFDPADGGRAAEVFGNLTKADRVSVVVPGVDTNLSTFERTARATAAPVGMGRALYGAERAARPSARTAVIAWADYTSPSGLGVEAATGQLAEAGAVRLRALVNALPSADSVSLFCHSYGSVVCGVAARTLPSNVKDIAVAGSPGMRAGSLAGLGTHARVWAMRDSDDWIQDVPNLEVGGLGHGADPVDPAFGARVLSADGAVGHAGYFAPGTRSLKNFALVGVGDTGTVDCASADPQCASATA
;
A
#
# COMPACT_ATOMS: atom_id res chain seq x y z
N MET A 1 27.82 -42.06 68.91
CA MET A 1 27.18 -40.75 69.17
C MET A 1 27.42 -39.87 67.96
N THR A 2 26.35 -39.50 67.24
CA THR A 2 26.08 -38.27 66.48
C THR A 2 25.10 -38.62 65.36
N SER A 3 23.84 -38.24 65.59
CA SER A 3 22.67 -38.43 64.74
C SER A 3 22.70 -37.51 63.51
N PHE A 4 22.12 -37.96 62.39
CA PHE A 4 21.48 -37.08 61.41
C PHE A 4 20.15 -37.70 60.93
N PRO A 5 19.10 -36.88 60.66
CA PRO A 5 17.71 -37.30 60.64
C PRO A 5 17.11 -37.46 59.23
N GLY A 6 15.87 -37.97 59.23
CA GLY A 6 15.10 -38.42 58.07
C GLY A 6 14.85 -37.41 56.94
N LEU A 7 14.65 -37.98 55.76
CA LEU A 7 13.84 -37.42 54.69
C LEU A 7 12.73 -38.45 54.40
N GLY A 8 11.49 -38.04 54.57
CA GLY A 8 10.30 -38.87 54.36
C GLY A 8 10.01 -39.15 52.87
N PRO A 9 9.10 -40.09 52.57
CA PRO A 9 8.70 -40.39 51.20
C PRO A 9 7.60 -39.41 50.75
N SER A 10 7.87 -38.61 49.73
CA SER A 10 6.83 -37.85 49.03
C SER A 10 6.31 -38.67 47.85
N SER A 11 5.15 -39.28 48.08
CA SER A 11 4.24 -39.84 47.09
C SER A 11 3.82 -38.77 46.07
N GLY A 12 3.77 -39.12 44.78
CA GLY A 12 3.33 -38.21 43.72
C GLY A 12 3.04 -38.86 42.37
N PHE A 13 2.58 -40.11 42.37
CA PHE A 13 1.98 -40.75 41.19
C PHE A 13 0.58 -40.17 40.96
N LEU A 14 0.48 -39.07 40.22
CA LEU A 14 -0.77 -38.62 39.59
C LEU A 14 -0.45 -38.05 38.20
N GLN A 15 -0.39 -38.94 37.20
CA GLN A 15 -0.53 -38.58 35.79
C GLN A 15 -1.92 -37.97 35.60
N SER A 16 -2.02 -36.64 35.66
CA SER A 16 -3.30 -35.94 35.49
C SER A 16 -3.76 -36.04 34.04
N THR A 17 -5.07 -36.23 33.86
CA THR A 17 -5.78 -36.17 32.57
C THR A 17 -5.45 -34.88 31.80
N ALA A 18 -5.10 -33.81 32.52
CA ALA A 18 -4.64 -32.53 31.99
C ALA A 18 -3.32 -32.63 31.19
N LEU A 19 -2.38 -33.48 31.60
CA LEU A 19 -1.14 -33.68 30.83
C LEU A 19 -1.42 -34.43 29.51
N ARG A 20 -2.38 -35.36 29.52
CA ARG A 20 -2.77 -36.11 28.31
C ARG A 20 -3.55 -35.24 27.33
N THR A 21 -4.44 -34.37 27.79
CA THR A 21 -5.15 -33.41 26.94
C THR A 21 -4.22 -32.33 26.38
N ALA A 22 -3.26 -31.85 27.17
CA ALA A 22 -2.23 -30.93 26.69
C ALA A 22 -1.35 -31.57 25.60
N LEU A 23 -0.93 -32.84 25.77
CA LEU A 23 -0.15 -33.54 24.76
C LEU A 23 -0.97 -33.78 23.47
N ALA A 24 -2.25 -34.12 23.60
CA ALA A 24 -3.14 -34.30 22.46
C ALA A 24 -3.35 -32.99 21.68
N LEU A 25 -3.52 -31.87 22.38
CA LEU A 25 -3.62 -30.54 21.75
C LEU A 25 -2.32 -30.14 21.04
N VAL A 26 -1.15 -30.44 21.62
CA VAL A 26 0.14 -30.21 20.96
C VAL A 26 0.27 -31.07 19.70
N VAL A 27 -0.12 -32.34 19.74
CA VAL A 27 -0.09 -33.21 18.55
C VAL A 27 -1.07 -32.70 17.47
N VAL A 28 -2.28 -32.28 17.84
CA VAL A 28 -3.24 -31.66 16.89
C VAL A 28 -2.67 -30.37 16.32
N PHE A 29 -2.04 -29.52 17.13
CA PHE A 29 -1.42 -28.27 16.67
C PHE A 29 -0.22 -28.51 15.75
N VAL A 30 0.61 -29.51 16.06
CA VAL A 30 1.73 -29.94 15.21
C VAL A 30 1.22 -30.58 13.92
N MET A 31 0.14 -31.36 13.96
CA MET A 31 -0.48 -31.91 12.75
C MET A 31 -1.13 -30.80 11.91
N LEU A 32 -1.80 -29.81 12.51
CA LEU A 32 -2.35 -28.63 11.80
C LEU A 32 -1.24 -27.76 11.20
N ALA A 33 -0.14 -27.57 11.93
CA ALA A 33 1.04 -26.86 11.44
C ALA A 33 1.71 -27.64 10.28
N MET A 34 1.86 -28.97 10.39
CA MET A 34 2.48 -29.78 9.34
C MET A 34 1.58 -29.97 8.11
N THR A 35 0.27 -30.12 8.28
CA THR A 35 -0.70 -30.18 7.16
C THR A 35 -0.84 -28.81 6.47
N GLY A 36 -0.82 -27.72 7.23
CA GLY A 36 -0.75 -26.36 6.69
C GLY A 36 0.56 -26.07 5.94
N TRP A 37 1.69 -26.64 6.37
CA TRP A 37 3.00 -26.45 5.73
C TRP A 37 3.25 -27.38 4.53
N THR A 38 2.58 -28.54 4.48
CA THR A 38 2.72 -29.50 3.37
C THR A 38 1.79 -29.21 2.20
N ALA A 39 0.65 -28.55 2.44
CA ALA A 39 -0.24 -28.08 1.37
C ALA A 39 0.35 -26.91 0.53
N VAL A 40 1.41 -26.25 1.01
CA VAL A 40 2.03 -25.07 0.38
C VAL A 40 3.19 -25.44 -0.58
N ARG A 41 3.53 -26.72 -0.73
CA ARG A 41 4.64 -27.17 -1.59
C ARG A 41 4.27 -27.47 -3.05
N GLY A 42 3.02 -27.32 -3.45
CA GLY A 42 2.63 -27.36 -4.87
C GLY A 42 3.05 -26.09 -5.60
N THR A 43 4.06 -26.21 -6.48
CA THR A 43 4.49 -25.24 -7.53
C THR A 43 4.80 -23.80 -7.10
N LYS A 44 5.90 -23.61 -6.34
CA LYS A 44 6.40 -22.26 -5.98
C LYS A 44 6.80 -21.38 -7.19
N ASP A 45 7.11 -21.95 -8.35
CA ASP A 45 7.45 -21.18 -9.55
C ASP A 45 6.21 -20.68 -10.34
N ASP A 46 5.03 -21.24 -10.05
CA ASP A 46 3.73 -20.75 -10.55
C ASP A 46 3.05 -19.79 -9.55
N ALA A 47 3.53 -19.73 -8.30
CA ALA A 47 2.91 -18.97 -7.21
C ALA A 47 3.09 -17.45 -7.34
N ASN A 48 4.08 -16.98 -8.11
CA ASN A 48 4.31 -15.55 -8.32
C ASN A 48 4.63 -15.24 -9.80
N PRO A 49 3.60 -14.95 -10.63
CA PRO A 49 3.77 -14.69 -12.06
C PRO A 49 4.73 -13.54 -12.37
N LEU A 50 4.77 -12.50 -11.53
CA LEU A 50 5.67 -11.36 -11.73
C LEU A 50 7.13 -11.75 -11.48
N ALA A 51 7.42 -12.53 -10.45
CA ALA A 51 8.77 -13.02 -10.16
C ALA A 51 9.27 -13.90 -11.31
N THR A 52 8.44 -14.82 -11.81
CA THR A 52 8.75 -15.69 -12.95
C THR A 52 9.00 -14.87 -14.22
N ALA A 53 8.16 -13.88 -14.50
CA ALA A 53 8.35 -12.98 -15.63
C ALA A 53 9.65 -12.16 -15.52
N LYS A 54 10.00 -11.68 -14.33
CA LYS A 54 11.27 -10.97 -14.07
C LYS A 54 12.49 -11.86 -14.23
N ALA A 55 12.41 -13.13 -13.82
CA ALA A 55 13.49 -14.10 -14.04
C ALA A 55 13.70 -14.35 -15.55
N ALA A 56 12.62 -14.56 -16.30
CA ALA A 56 12.69 -14.72 -17.76
C ALA A 56 13.25 -13.47 -18.46
N TRP A 57 12.90 -12.27 -17.99
CA TRP A 57 13.45 -11.00 -18.48
C TRP A 57 14.97 -10.90 -18.27
N LYS A 58 15.48 -11.27 -17.09
CA LYS A 58 16.92 -11.19 -16.76
C LYS A 58 17.80 -12.05 -17.67
N HIS A 59 17.27 -13.16 -18.18
CA HIS A 59 17.99 -14.05 -19.10
C HIS A 59 17.73 -13.76 -20.58
N ALA A 60 16.89 -12.78 -20.88
CA ALA A 60 16.52 -12.47 -22.25
C ALA A 60 17.43 -11.41 -22.88
N THR A 61 17.49 -11.45 -24.21
CA THR A 61 18.07 -10.42 -25.05
C THR A 61 17.01 -9.83 -25.96
N PHE A 62 17.21 -8.59 -26.36
CA PHE A 62 16.36 -7.91 -27.33
C PHE A 62 17.24 -7.10 -28.28
N LEU A 63 17.05 -7.32 -29.59
CA LEU A 63 17.90 -6.73 -30.65
C LEU A 63 19.41 -7.01 -30.42
N GLY A 64 19.74 -8.22 -29.97
CA GLY A 64 21.11 -8.66 -29.70
C GLY A 64 21.75 -8.04 -28.44
N ARG A 65 21.00 -7.29 -27.63
CA ARG A 65 21.50 -6.64 -26.40
C ARG A 65 20.84 -7.23 -25.15
N PRO A 66 21.56 -7.27 -24.00
CA PRO A 66 20.94 -7.63 -22.74
C PRO A 66 19.88 -6.60 -22.34
N LEU A 67 18.83 -7.08 -21.67
CA LEU A 67 17.79 -6.22 -21.11
C LEU A 67 18.28 -5.55 -19.81
N PRO A 68 17.81 -4.33 -19.47
CA PRO A 68 18.17 -3.67 -18.22
C PRO A 68 17.62 -4.44 -17.01
N ASP A 69 18.21 -4.25 -15.83
CA ASP A 69 17.64 -4.79 -14.59
C ASP A 69 16.20 -4.24 -14.40
N PRO A 70 15.17 -5.11 -14.29
CA PRO A 70 13.79 -4.67 -14.12
C PRO A 70 13.52 -3.95 -12.79
N ASN A 71 14.43 -4.05 -11.82
CA ASN A 71 14.40 -3.25 -10.58
C ASN A 71 15.49 -2.17 -10.53
N GLY A 72 16.19 -1.95 -11.66
CA GLY A 72 17.26 -0.98 -11.75
C GLY A 72 16.79 0.47 -11.66
N PRO A 73 17.71 1.43 -11.65
CA PRO A 73 17.38 2.85 -11.58
C PRO A 73 16.44 3.29 -12.72
N PRO A 74 15.38 4.08 -12.45
CA PRO A 74 14.44 4.53 -13.49
C PRO A 74 15.09 5.24 -14.68
N ALA A 75 16.22 5.94 -14.46
CA ALA A 75 16.98 6.59 -15.52
C ALA A 75 17.59 5.57 -16.51
N ALA A 76 18.11 4.44 -16.02
CA ALA A 76 18.68 3.39 -16.86
C ALA A 76 17.59 2.70 -17.71
N VAL A 77 16.43 2.42 -17.10
CA VAL A 77 15.26 1.89 -17.82
C VAL A 77 14.79 2.87 -18.89
N ARG A 78 14.70 4.16 -18.57
CA ARG A 78 14.30 5.20 -19.54
C ARG A 78 15.27 5.28 -20.71
N ALA A 79 16.58 5.25 -20.44
CA ALA A 79 17.62 5.25 -21.46
C ALA A 79 17.54 4.03 -22.38
N PHE A 80 17.15 2.86 -21.84
CA PHE A 80 16.91 1.66 -22.65
C PHE A 80 15.71 1.80 -23.59
N PHE A 81 14.58 2.36 -23.12
CA PHE A 81 13.38 2.50 -23.96
C PHE A 81 13.45 3.67 -24.96
N ALA A 82 14.23 4.72 -24.66
CA ALA A 82 14.30 5.94 -25.46
C ALA A 82 14.65 5.74 -26.96
N PRO A 83 15.66 4.93 -27.33
CA PRO A 83 16.00 4.72 -28.74
C PRO A 83 15.09 3.71 -29.46
N LEU A 84 14.26 2.95 -28.73
CA LEU A 84 13.41 1.93 -29.34
C LEU A 84 12.28 2.58 -30.14
N SER A 85 12.05 2.08 -31.35
CA SER A 85 10.89 2.41 -32.16
C SER A 85 9.60 1.97 -31.47
N ARG A 86 8.46 2.56 -31.88
CA ARG A 86 7.15 2.18 -31.35
C ARG A 86 6.85 0.69 -31.56
N ALA A 87 7.31 0.08 -32.65
CA ALA A 87 7.11 -1.33 -32.92
C ALA A 87 7.91 -2.20 -31.94
N GLU A 88 9.17 -1.86 -31.69
CA GLU A 88 10.04 -2.57 -30.74
C GLU A 88 9.53 -2.45 -29.30
N GLN A 89 9.09 -1.26 -28.89
CA GLN A 89 8.46 -1.05 -27.59
C GLN A 89 7.21 -1.93 -27.40
N GLN A 90 6.39 -2.05 -28.45
CA GLN A 90 5.20 -2.89 -28.43
C GLN A 90 5.56 -4.38 -28.39
N GLN A 91 6.58 -4.80 -29.13
CA GLN A 91 7.05 -6.19 -29.11
C GLN A 91 7.53 -6.61 -27.71
N LEU A 92 8.32 -5.77 -27.03
CA LEU A 92 8.73 -6.00 -25.64
C LEU A 92 7.53 -6.04 -24.68
N THR A 93 6.61 -5.10 -24.84
CA THR A 93 5.39 -5.02 -24.03
C THR A 93 4.54 -6.29 -24.16
N THR A 94 4.37 -6.79 -25.38
CA THR A 94 3.62 -8.01 -25.65
C THR A 94 4.33 -9.25 -25.09
N ARG A 95 5.66 -9.30 -25.16
CA ARG A 95 6.44 -10.46 -24.70
C ARG A 95 6.57 -10.52 -23.17
N TYR A 96 6.63 -9.37 -22.50
CA TYR A 96 6.85 -9.27 -21.06
C TYR A 96 5.90 -8.27 -20.38
N PRO A 97 4.57 -8.46 -20.46
CA PRO A 97 3.59 -7.49 -19.99
C PRO A 97 3.71 -7.20 -18.48
N LEU A 98 3.83 -8.24 -17.64
CA LEU A 98 4.01 -8.08 -16.19
C LEU A 98 5.30 -7.33 -15.83
N VAL A 99 6.37 -7.51 -16.61
CA VAL A 99 7.64 -6.83 -16.33
C VAL A 99 7.58 -5.37 -16.73
N VAL A 100 7.22 -5.08 -17.99
CA VAL A 100 7.12 -3.71 -18.51
C VAL A 100 6.10 -2.91 -17.71
N GLY A 101 4.96 -3.51 -17.36
CA GLY A 101 3.91 -2.89 -16.56
C GLY A 101 4.35 -2.42 -15.18
N ASN A 102 5.24 -3.16 -14.53
CA ASN A 102 5.74 -2.85 -13.18
C ASN A 102 7.11 -2.16 -13.17
N MET A 103 7.70 -1.87 -14.32
CA MET A 103 9.06 -1.31 -14.40
C MET A 103 9.04 0.21 -14.22
N GLY A 104 9.64 0.69 -13.13
CA GLY A 104 9.89 2.11 -12.92
C GLY A 104 10.80 2.67 -14.02
N GLY A 105 10.44 3.82 -14.59
CA GLY A 105 11.19 4.44 -15.69
C GLY A 105 10.72 4.05 -17.10
N ALA A 106 9.96 2.96 -17.26
CA ALA A 106 9.31 2.66 -18.54
C ALA A 106 8.24 3.73 -18.86
N PRO A 107 8.03 4.10 -20.14
CA PRO A 107 7.00 5.07 -20.52
C PRO A 107 5.62 4.70 -19.96
N ALA A 108 4.93 5.65 -19.33
CA ALA A 108 3.65 5.40 -18.65
C ALA A 108 2.59 4.75 -19.55
N GLN A 109 2.52 5.18 -20.82
CA GLN A 109 1.58 4.61 -21.79
C GLN A 109 1.89 3.14 -22.12
N LEU A 110 3.17 2.75 -22.15
CA LEU A 110 3.55 1.34 -22.29
C LEU A 110 3.17 0.55 -21.04
N ARG A 111 3.37 1.12 -19.84
CA ARG A 111 2.95 0.47 -18.59
C ARG A 111 1.45 0.21 -18.54
N TYR A 112 0.63 1.19 -18.93
CA TYR A 112 -0.82 1.04 -18.98
C TYR A 112 -1.24 -0.08 -19.95
N ARG A 113 -0.63 -0.12 -21.14
CA ARG A 113 -0.89 -1.19 -22.12
C ARG A 113 -0.44 -2.56 -21.60
N ALA A 114 0.77 -2.64 -21.03
CA ALA A 114 1.36 -3.85 -20.50
C ALA A 114 0.51 -4.43 -19.35
N ASN A 115 0.09 -3.59 -18.40
CA ASN A 115 -0.77 -4.01 -17.31
C ASN A 115 -2.16 -4.43 -17.80
N ARG A 116 -2.71 -3.80 -18.85
CA ARG A 116 -3.96 -4.26 -19.46
C ARG A 116 -3.85 -5.68 -20.02
N MET A 117 -2.72 -6.02 -20.65
CA MET A 117 -2.45 -7.38 -21.13
C MET A 117 -2.30 -8.36 -19.97
N ALA A 118 -1.53 -7.99 -18.94
CA ALA A 118 -1.35 -8.82 -17.74
C ALA A 118 -2.66 -9.06 -16.96
N ILE A 119 -3.55 -8.08 -16.91
CA ILE A 119 -4.88 -8.23 -16.32
C ILE A 119 -5.72 -9.20 -17.14
N ASP A 120 -5.65 -9.15 -18.48
CA ASP A 120 -6.40 -10.09 -19.33
C ASP A 120 -5.90 -11.54 -19.17
N ASP A 121 -4.58 -11.72 -19.06
CA ASP A 121 -3.98 -13.03 -18.71
C ASP A 121 -4.49 -13.52 -17.34
N ALA A 122 -4.51 -12.65 -16.33
CA ALA A 122 -5.04 -12.97 -15.01
C ALA A 122 -6.55 -13.33 -15.05
N ARG A 123 -7.35 -12.65 -15.89
CA ARG A 123 -8.77 -12.99 -16.09
C ARG A 123 -8.94 -14.39 -16.66
N ALA A 124 -8.09 -14.79 -17.59
CA ALA A 124 -8.12 -16.14 -18.15
C ALA A 124 -7.80 -17.20 -17.07
N VAL A 125 -6.86 -16.91 -16.17
CA VAL A 125 -6.55 -17.77 -15.01
C VAL A 125 -7.74 -17.87 -14.07
N GLU A 126 -8.30 -16.74 -13.63
CA GLU A 126 -9.39 -16.73 -12.66
C GLU A 126 -10.68 -17.35 -13.23
N LYS A 127 -10.97 -17.15 -14.51
CA LYS A 127 -12.08 -17.81 -15.20
C LYS A 127 -11.98 -19.34 -15.12
N ARG A 128 -10.77 -19.90 -15.25
CA ARG A 128 -10.56 -21.35 -15.07
C ARG A 128 -10.74 -21.76 -13.61
N ARG A 129 -10.19 -20.99 -12.67
CA ARG A 129 -10.31 -21.26 -11.23
C ARG A 129 -11.77 -21.25 -10.76
N MET A 130 -12.61 -20.36 -11.28
CA MET A 130 -14.04 -20.34 -10.98
C MET A 130 -14.76 -21.65 -11.30
N GLY A 131 -14.32 -22.37 -12.35
CA GLY A 131 -14.87 -23.67 -12.76
C GLY A 131 -14.09 -24.88 -12.22
N ASP A 132 -13.05 -24.67 -11.43
CA ASP A 132 -12.16 -25.75 -11.00
C ASP A 132 -12.75 -26.50 -9.79
N HIS A 133 -13.23 -27.72 -10.04
CA HIS A 133 -13.79 -28.59 -9.00
C HIS A 133 -12.75 -29.07 -7.99
N ARG A 134 -11.44 -28.94 -8.29
CA ARG A 134 -10.36 -29.23 -7.34
C ARG A 134 -10.24 -28.15 -6.25
N LEU A 135 -10.77 -26.94 -6.48
CA LEU A 135 -10.81 -25.89 -5.47
C LEU A 135 -11.98 -26.10 -4.47
N THR A 136 -11.82 -25.58 -3.27
CA THR A 136 -12.93 -25.49 -2.30
C THR A 136 -14.01 -24.52 -2.82
N PRO A 137 -15.25 -24.60 -2.32
CA PRO A 137 -16.29 -23.59 -2.63
C PRO A 137 -15.82 -22.16 -2.34
N VAL A 138 -15.08 -21.96 -1.24
CA VAL A 138 -14.47 -20.68 -0.88
C VAL A 138 -13.45 -20.24 -1.93
N GLY A 139 -12.54 -21.13 -2.36
CA GLY A 139 -11.54 -20.81 -3.39
C GLY A 139 -12.17 -20.45 -4.74
N ARG A 140 -13.29 -21.08 -5.13
CA ARG A 140 -14.05 -20.69 -6.33
C ARG A 140 -14.74 -19.34 -6.15
N GLN A 141 -15.28 -19.05 -4.96
CA GLN A 141 -15.89 -17.75 -4.66
C GLN A 141 -14.86 -16.62 -4.68
N GLU A 142 -13.67 -16.84 -4.12
CA GLU A 142 -12.54 -15.90 -4.18
C GLU A 142 -12.12 -15.63 -5.63
N ALA A 143 -12.00 -16.68 -6.46
CA ALA A 143 -11.74 -16.53 -7.88
C ALA A 143 -12.82 -15.69 -8.59
N GLY A 144 -14.09 -15.89 -8.24
CA GLY A 144 -15.20 -15.08 -8.76
C GLY A 144 -15.11 -13.60 -8.36
N ARG A 145 -14.77 -13.32 -7.09
CA ARG A 145 -14.57 -11.94 -6.60
C ARG A 145 -13.39 -11.26 -7.29
N LEU A 146 -12.29 -11.99 -7.48
CA LEU A 146 -11.12 -11.48 -8.17
C LEU A 146 -11.41 -11.25 -9.65
N MET A 147 -12.10 -12.17 -10.33
CA MET A 147 -12.54 -12.00 -11.71
C MET A 147 -13.38 -10.73 -11.88
N HIS A 148 -14.35 -10.48 -10.98
CA HIS A 148 -15.15 -9.25 -11.02
C HIS A 148 -14.28 -8.00 -10.89
N ARG A 149 -13.28 -8.00 -10.00
CA ARG A 149 -12.32 -6.90 -9.91
C ARG A 149 -11.54 -6.71 -11.22
N LEU A 150 -10.99 -7.79 -11.77
CA LEU A 150 -10.18 -7.74 -12.98
C LEU A 150 -10.99 -7.22 -14.17
N GLU A 151 -12.27 -7.60 -14.28
CA GLU A 151 -13.20 -7.03 -15.27
C GLU A 151 -13.41 -5.52 -15.07
N SER A 152 -13.59 -5.08 -13.82
CA SER A 152 -13.66 -3.65 -13.52
C SER A 152 -12.40 -2.90 -13.95
N LEU A 153 -11.19 -3.46 -13.70
CA LEU A 153 -9.92 -2.87 -14.11
C LEU A 153 -9.76 -2.78 -15.63
N MET A 154 -10.43 -3.65 -16.39
CA MET A 154 -10.43 -3.66 -17.87
C MET A 154 -11.39 -2.64 -18.50
N THR A 155 -12.19 -1.94 -17.70
CA THR A 155 -13.09 -0.88 -18.19
C THR A 155 -12.31 0.14 -19.03
N PRO A 156 -12.79 0.51 -20.24
CA PRO A 156 -12.11 1.48 -21.08
C PRO A 156 -11.79 2.80 -20.36
N GLY A 157 -10.62 3.37 -20.63
CA GLY A 157 -10.17 4.64 -20.03
C GLY A 157 -9.44 4.51 -18.69
N ARG A 158 -9.41 3.34 -18.05
CA ARG A 158 -8.61 3.13 -16.84
C ARG A 158 -7.11 3.05 -17.16
N GLN A 159 -6.29 3.66 -16.31
CA GLN A 159 -4.84 3.76 -16.49
C GLN A 159 -4.13 3.03 -15.36
N ILE A 160 -3.91 1.72 -15.53
CA ILE A 160 -3.29 0.88 -14.50
C ILE A 160 -1.77 0.97 -14.60
N LEU A 161 -1.15 1.64 -13.62
CA LEU A 161 0.28 1.91 -13.58
C LEU A 161 1.11 0.73 -13.06
N ALA A 162 0.56 -0.07 -12.15
CA ALA A 162 1.18 -1.28 -11.62
C ALA A 162 0.12 -2.35 -11.40
N PHE A 163 0.48 -3.60 -11.60
CA PHE A 163 -0.40 -4.75 -11.43
C PHE A 163 0.42 -6.01 -11.11
N ASP A 164 0.12 -6.65 -10.00
CA ASP A 164 0.68 -7.93 -9.62
C ASP A 164 -0.45 -8.82 -9.10
N PRO A 165 -0.74 -9.97 -9.74
CA PRO A 165 -1.81 -10.86 -9.28
C PRO A 165 -1.41 -11.75 -8.10
N ALA A 166 -0.12 -11.80 -7.72
CA ALA A 166 0.36 -12.67 -6.66
C ALA A 166 -0.08 -12.21 -5.26
N ASP A 167 -0.19 -13.15 -4.32
CA ASP A 167 -0.30 -12.90 -2.87
C ASP A 167 -1.41 -11.91 -2.47
N GLY A 168 -2.65 -12.14 -2.96
CA GLY A 168 -3.80 -11.25 -2.73
C GLY A 168 -3.88 -10.07 -3.70
N GLY A 169 -2.79 -9.82 -4.42
CA GLY A 169 -2.69 -8.91 -5.54
C GLY A 169 -2.51 -7.44 -5.14
N ARG A 170 -1.78 -6.73 -5.99
CA ARG A 170 -1.41 -5.32 -5.85
C ARG A 170 -1.76 -4.56 -7.12
N ALA A 171 -2.12 -3.29 -6.96
CA ALA A 171 -2.45 -2.44 -8.10
C ALA A 171 -2.15 -0.97 -7.81
N ALA A 172 -1.88 -0.21 -8.88
CA ALA A 172 -1.90 1.25 -8.83
C ALA A 172 -2.64 1.80 -10.04
N GLU A 173 -3.54 2.76 -9.82
CA GLU A 173 -4.31 3.41 -10.89
C GLU A 173 -4.06 4.91 -10.90
N VAL A 174 -4.01 5.49 -12.10
CA VAL A 174 -3.79 6.92 -12.33
C VAL A 174 -5.06 7.59 -12.80
N PHE A 175 -5.43 8.67 -12.13
CA PHE A 175 -6.41 9.66 -12.58
C PHE A 175 -5.70 10.90 -13.12
N GLY A 176 -6.10 11.37 -14.29
CA GLY A 176 -5.44 12.50 -14.98
C GLY A 176 -4.27 12.07 -15.88
N ASN A 177 -3.48 13.04 -16.34
CA ASN A 177 -2.39 12.78 -17.28
C ASN A 177 -1.03 12.79 -16.55
N LEU A 178 -0.56 11.62 -16.13
CA LEU A 178 0.70 11.50 -15.38
C LEU A 178 1.92 12.08 -16.13
N THR A 179 1.94 12.00 -17.46
CA THR A 179 3.09 12.50 -18.25
C THR A 179 3.11 14.01 -18.43
N LYS A 180 2.01 14.70 -18.17
CA LYS A 180 1.88 16.17 -18.29
C LYS A 180 1.61 16.86 -16.96
N ALA A 181 1.51 16.09 -15.88
CA ALA A 181 1.23 16.61 -14.56
C ALA A 181 2.51 17.19 -13.96
N ASP A 182 2.41 18.41 -13.44
CA ASP A 182 3.50 19.04 -12.70
C ASP A 182 3.38 18.73 -11.19
N ARG A 183 2.16 18.36 -10.75
CA ARG A 183 1.88 17.91 -9.38
C ARG A 183 1.26 16.52 -9.40
N VAL A 184 1.83 15.61 -8.60
CA VAL A 184 1.34 14.24 -8.46
C VAL A 184 0.95 13.98 -7.01
N SER A 185 -0.29 13.58 -6.81
CA SER A 185 -0.81 13.17 -5.52
C SER A 185 -0.84 11.64 -5.43
N VAL A 186 -0.28 11.06 -4.38
CA VAL A 186 -0.25 9.60 -4.19
C VAL A 186 -1.07 9.26 -2.96
N VAL A 187 -2.18 8.53 -3.16
CA VAL A 187 -3.01 8.02 -2.07
C VAL A 187 -2.43 6.68 -1.61
N VAL A 188 -2.02 6.63 -0.34
CA VAL A 188 -1.50 5.44 0.33
C VAL A 188 -2.55 4.94 1.33
N PRO A 189 -3.25 3.83 1.04
CA PRO A 189 -4.34 3.32 1.86
C PRO A 189 -3.84 2.59 3.11
N GLY A 190 -4.78 2.09 3.92
CA GLY A 190 -4.52 1.36 5.16
C GLY A 190 -4.54 -0.17 5.02
N VAL A 191 -4.85 -0.82 6.15
CA VAL A 191 -5.05 -2.28 6.24
C VAL A 191 -6.15 -2.78 5.30
N ASP A 192 -6.22 -4.11 5.12
CA ASP A 192 -7.22 -4.77 4.25
C ASP A 192 -7.20 -4.29 2.79
N THR A 193 -6.07 -3.76 2.34
CA THR A 193 -5.85 -3.33 0.96
C THR A 193 -5.23 -4.45 0.15
N ASN A 194 -5.97 -4.95 -0.82
CA ASN A 194 -5.50 -5.91 -1.82
C ASN A 194 -6.30 -5.71 -3.12
N LEU A 195 -6.03 -6.53 -4.14
CA LEU A 195 -6.69 -6.38 -5.44
C LEU A 195 -8.23 -6.48 -5.32
N SER A 196 -8.74 -7.41 -4.52
CA SER A 196 -10.19 -7.58 -4.32
C SER A 196 -10.85 -6.40 -3.63
N THR A 197 -10.13 -5.66 -2.76
CA THR A 197 -10.64 -4.49 -2.03
C THR A 197 -10.22 -3.15 -2.64
N PHE A 198 -9.45 -3.17 -3.73
CA PHE A 198 -8.92 -1.97 -4.41
C PHE A 198 -9.99 -0.95 -4.83
N GLU A 199 -11.22 -1.40 -5.07
CA GLU A 199 -12.35 -0.55 -5.45
C GLU A 199 -13.66 -1.06 -4.84
N ARG A 200 -14.61 -0.19 -4.51
CA ARG A 200 -15.88 -0.60 -3.92
C ARG A 200 -17.03 0.21 -4.51
N THR A 201 -18.19 -0.43 -4.69
CA THR A 201 -19.41 0.26 -5.11
C THR A 201 -20.02 1.01 -3.95
N ALA A 202 -20.30 0.31 -2.85
CA ALA A 202 -20.77 0.93 -1.60
C ALA A 202 -19.57 1.44 -0.80
N ARG A 203 -19.69 2.66 -0.24
CA ARG A 203 -18.60 3.36 0.47
C ARG A 203 -17.32 3.41 -0.39
N ALA A 204 -17.45 3.89 -1.63
CA ALA A 204 -16.37 3.88 -2.62
C ALA A 204 -15.07 4.52 -2.09
N THR A 205 -15.18 5.60 -1.30
CA THR A 205 -14.05 6.33 -0.70
C THR A 205 -13.39 5.61 0.47
N ALA A 206 -13.88 4.43 0.87
CA ALA A 206 -13.18 3.50 1.76
C ALA A 206 -12.23 2.56 0.99
N ALA A 207 -12.07 2.75 -0.32
CA ALA A 207 -11.18 1.97 -1.17
C ALA A 207 -10.26 2.88 -2.01
N PRO A 208 -9.04 2.41 -2.36
CA PRO A 208 -8.04 3.23 -3.04
C PRO A 208 -8.55 3.96 -4.29
N VAL A 209 -9.29 3.28 -5.16
CA VAL A 209 -9.82 3.89 -6.40
C VAL A 209 -10.82 5.00 -6.11
N GLY A 210 -11.69 4.83 -5.11
CA GLY A 210 -12.65 5.88 -4.74
C GLY A 210 -11.98 7.05 -4.05
N MET A 211 -10.98 6.79 -3.19
CA MET A 211 -10.14 7.84 -2.59
C MET A 211 -9.42 8.66 -3.67
N GLY A 212 -8.73 7.99 -4.61
CA GLY A 212 -8.02 8.66 -5.69
C GLY A 212 -8.94 9.43 -6.63
N ARG A 213 -10.12 8.88 -6.96
CA ARG A 213 -11.12 9.57 -7.80
C ARG A 213 -11.68 10.80 -7.11
N ALA A 214 -12.02 10.70 -5.82
CA ALA A 214 -12.53 11.82 -5.03
C ALA A 214 -11.49 12.94 -4.94
N LEU A 215 -10.23 12.59 -4.63
CA LEU A 215 -9.14 13.55 -4.57
C LEU A 215 -8.90 14.24 -5.92
N TYR A 216 -8.84 13.48 -7.02
CA TYR A 216 -8.65 14.06 -8.35
C TYR A 216 -9.78 15.02 -8.74
N GLY A 217 -11.03 14.65 -8.43
CA GLY A 217 -12.18 15.53 -8.65
C GLY A 217 -12.09 16.81 -7.83
N ALA A 218 -11.70 16.70 -6.55
CA ALA A 218 -11.55 17.83 -5.66
C ALA A 218 -10.38 18.74 -6.05
N GLU A 219 -9.23 18.21 -6.47
CA GLU A 219 -8.10 18.99 -6.99
C GLU A 219 -8.49 19.80 -8.23
N ARG A 220 -9.21 19.17 -9.16
CA ARG A 220 -9.70 19.84 -10.37
C ARG A 220 -10.71 20.95 -10.07
N ALA A 221 -11.50 20.79 -9.01
CA ALA A 221 -12.42 21.82 -8.55
C ALA A 221 -11.67 22.96 -7.85
N ALA A 222 -10.66 22.64 -7.03
CA ALA A 222 -9.86 23.61 -6.29
C ALA A 222 -9.01 24.50 -7.20
N ARG A 223 -8.40 23.92 -8.25
CA ARG A 223 -7.57 24.67 -9.20
C ARG A 223 -7.66 24.07 -10.62
N PRO A 224 -8.67 24.44 -11.42
CA PRO A 224 -8.89 23.87 -12.76
C PRO A 224 -7.72 24.04 -13.74
N SER A 225 -6.88 25.07 -13.55
CA SER A 225 -5.68 25.33 -14.36
C SER A 225 -4.47 24.48 -13.96
N ALA A 226 -4.49 23.85 -12.79
CA ALA A 226 -3.40 22.99 -12.34
C ALA A 226 -3.35 21.69 -13.15
N ARG A 227 -2.16 21.32 -13.59
CA ARG A 227 -1.92 20.01 -14.22
C ARG A 227 -1.63 18.99 -13.13
N THR A 228 -2.67 18.36 -12.59
CA THR A 228 -2.52 17.31 -11.57
C THR A 228 -2.75 15.91 -12.12
N ALA A 229 -2.14 14.93 -11.46
CA ALA A 229 -2.50 13.53 -11.56
C ALA A 229 -2.56 12.90 -10.16
N VAL A 230 -3.52 12.03 -9.93
CA VAL A 230 -3.66 11.29 -8.67
C VAL A 230 -3.39 9.82 -8.91
N ILE A 231 -2.56 9.20 -8.07
CA ILE A 231 -2.27 7.78 -8.07
C ILE A 231 -2.96 7.15 -6.87
N ALA A 232 -3.98 6.33 -7.11
CA ALA A 232 -4.49 5.40 -6.11
C ALA A 232 -3.50 4.24 -5.99
N TRP A 233 -2.67 4.23 -4.94
CA TRP A 233 -1.51 3.34 -4.84
C TRP A 233 -1.73 2.25 -3.79
N ALA A 234 -2.10 1.06 -4.26
CA ALA A 234 -2.20 -0.18 -3.48
C ALA A 234 -1.13 -1.18 -3.93
N ASP A 235 0.08 -0.69 -4.23
CA ASP A 235 1.21 -1.52 -4.65
C ASP A 235 2.20 -1.75 -3.50
N TYR A 236 1.67 -2.18 -2.36
CA TYR A 236 2.39 -2.76 -1.25
C TYR A 236 1.54 -3.84 -0.56
N THR A 237 2.16 -4.65 0.29
CA THR A 237 1.44 -5.65 1.08
C THR A 237 0.95 -4.99 2.36
N SER A 238 -0.37 -4.83 2.52
CA SER A 238 -0.97 -4.31 3.75
C SER A 238 -1.24 -5.43 4.75
N PRO A 239 -1.33 -5.12 6.06
CA PRO A 239 -1.85 -6.06 7.04
C PRO A 239 -3.26 -6.54 6.70
N SER A 240 -3.58 -7.78 7.09
CA SER A 240 -4.95 -8.30 7.07
C SER A 240 -5.60 -8.04 8.44
N GLY A 241 -6.58 -7.15 8.49
CA GLY A 241 -7.23 -6.68 9.70
C GLY A 241 -6.30 -5.92 10.65
N LEU A 242 -6.69 -5.88 11.93
CA LEU A 242 -6.00 -5.15 13.01
C LEU A 242 -5.18 -6.07 13.92
N GLY A 243 -4.65 -7.16 13.36
CA GLY A 243 -3.85 -8.14 14.11
C GLY A 243 -2.40 -7.71 14.36
N VAL A 244 -1.55 -8.66 14.76
CA VAL A 244 -0.12 -8.43 15.08
C VAL A 244 0.63 -7.75 13.93
N GLU A 245 0.38 -8.15 12.69
CA GLU A 245 0.99 -7.52 11.51
C GLU A 245 0.67 -6.03 11.41
N ALA A 246 -0.56 -5.63 11.77
CA ALA A 246 -0.97 -4.23 11.80
C ALA A 246 -0.37 -3.46 12.98
N ALA A 247 0.03 -4.14 14.05
CA ALA A 247 0.71 -3.54 15.20
C ALA A 247 2.23 -3.43 15.01
N THR A 248 2.82 -4.11 14.02
CA THR A 248 4.27 -4.12 13.78
C THR A 248 4.66 -3.27 12.57
N GLY A 249 5.94 -2.90 12.49
CA GLY A 249 6.49 -2.08 11.41
C GLY A 249 6.91 -2.83 10.15
N GLN A 250 6.97 -4.16 10.15
CA GLN A 250 7.62 -4.93 9.07
C GLN A 250 6.95 -4.72 7.69
N LEU A 251 5.62 -4.76 7.63
CA LEU A 251 4.89 -4.51 6.38
C LEU A 251 5.01 -3.05 5.94
N ALA A 252 5.06 -2.11 6.90
CA ALA A 252 5.29 -0.70 6.60
C ALA A 252 6.69 -0.45 6.03
N GLU A 253 7.73 -1.12 6.54
CA GLU A 253 9.10 -1.06 6.02
C GLU A 253 9.19 -1.58 4.58
N ALA A 254 8.58 -2.73 4.30
CA ALA A 254 8.49 -3.26 2.95
C ALA A 254 7.69 -2.32 2.01
N GLY A 255 6.59 -1.75 2.51
CA GLY A 255 5.81 -0.75 1.80
C GLY A 255 6.60 0.52 1.49
N ALA A 256 7.39 1.00 2.45
CA ALA A 256 8.21 2.20 2.29
C ALA A 256 9.25 2.05 1.17
N VAL A 257 9.86 0.86 1.02
CA VAL A 257 10.76 0.56 -0.10
C VAL A 257 10.04 0.74 -1.44
N ARG A 258 8.83 0.19 -1.56
CA ARG A 258 8.03 0.27 -2.79
C ARG A 258 7.51 1.69 -3.06
N LEU A 259 7.10 2.41 -2.02
CA LEU A 259 6.66 3.80 -2.13
C LEU A 259 7.79 4.70 -2.66
N ARG A 260 9.00 4.56 -2.12
CA ARG A 260 10.17 5.29 -2.63
C ARG A 260 10.48 4.93 -4.08
N ALA A 261 10.38 3.65 -4.44
CA ALA A 261 10.59 3.20 -5.82
C ALA A 261 9.56 3.82 -6.77
N LEU A 262 8.28 3.92 -6.37
CA LEU A 262 7.25 4.63 -7.14
C LEU A 262 7.65 6.09 -7.34
N VAL A 263 7.89 6.83 -6.25
CA VAL A 263 8.14 8.27 -6.30
C VAL A 263 9.38 8.59 -7.13
N ASN A 264 10.47 7.84 -6.97
CA ASN A 264 11.69 7.99 -7.78
C ASN A 264 11.47 7.67 -9.28
N ALA A 265 10.45 6.88 -9.60
CA ALA A 265 10.13 6.47 -10.97
C ALA A 265 9.12 7.37 -11.67
N LEU A 266 8.50 8.32 -10.96
CA LEU A 266 7.55 9.24 -11.57
C LEU A 266 8.22 10.04 -12.69
N PRO A 267 7.54 10.26 -13.83
CA PRO A 267 8.02 11.21 -14.83
C PRO A 267 8.10 12.59 -14.18
N SER A 268 9.04 13.42 -14.64
CA SER A 268 9.40 14.74 -14.10
C SER A 268 8.21 15.50 -13.51
N ALA A 269 7.95 15.29 -12.22
CA ALA A 269 6.93 15.99 -11.46
C ALA A 269 7.66 16.97 -10.55
N ASP A 270 7.35 18.25 -10.70
CA ASP A 270 7.92 19.33 -9.91
C ASP A 270 7.60 19.15 -8.42
N SER A 271 6.43 18.58 -8.13
CA SER A 271 5.96 18.33 -6.78
C SER A 271 5.19 17.02 -6.66
N VAL A 272 5.46 16.30 -5.57
CA VAL A 272 4.70 15.13 -5.13
C VAL A 272 4.12 15.39 -3.75
N SER A 273 2.86 15.02 -3.56
CA SER A 273 2.17 15.06 -2.27
C SER A 273 1.67 13.67 -1.91
N LEU A 274 1.97 13.19 -0.71
CA LEU A 274 1.53 11.87 -0.23
C LEU A 274 0.31 12.03 0.68
N PHE A 275 -0.74 11.25 0.44
CA PHE A 275 -1.99 11.26 1.20
C PHE A 275 -2.19 9.89 1.83
N CYS A 276 -1.82 9.78 3.10
CA CYS A 276 -1.59 8.51 3.76
C CYS A 276 -2.66 8.25 4.82
N HIS A 277 -3.49 7.25 4.58
CA HIS A 277 -4.64 6.95 5.42
C HIS A 277 -4.37 5.74 6.30
N SER A 278 -4.75 5.81 7.59
CA SER A 278 -4.65 4.67 8.50
C SER A 278 -3.22 4.09 8.53
N TYR A 279 -3.05 2.77 8.36
CA TYR A 279 -1.72 2.13 8.27
C TYR A 279 -0.82 2.71 7.16
N GLY A 280 -1.39 3.34 6.12
CA GLY A 280 -0.62 4.07 5.12
C GLY A 280 0.21 5.21 5.71
N SER A 281 -0.23 5.82 6.81
CA SER A 281 0.56 6.84 7.53
C SER A 281 1.85 6.28 8.13
N VAL A 282 1.83 5.02 8.56
CA VAL A 282 3.02 4.28 9.03
C VAL A 282 3.99 4.06 7.87
N VAL A 283 3.48 3.64 6.71
CA VAL A 283 4.28 3.46 5.47
C VAL A 283 4.95 4.78 5.07
N CYS A 284 4.20 5.88 5.07
CA CYS A 284 4.72 7.20 4.75
C CYS A 284 5.72 7.71 5.79
N GLY A 285 5.46 7.48 7.08
CA GLY A 285 6.36 7.83 8.17
C GLY A 285 7.71 7.12 8.08
N VAL A 286 7.70 5.81 7.83
CA VAL A 286 8.92 5.01 7.62
C VAL A 286 9.67 5.43 6.35
N ALA A 287 8.97 5.82 5.29
CA ALA A 287 9.60 6.33 4.07
C ALA A 287 10.20 7.74 4.24
N ALA A 288 9.65 8.55 5.15
CA ALA A 288 9.75 10.01 5.18
C ALA A 288 11.18 10.57 5.07
N ARG A 289 12.13 9.97 5.79
CA ARG A 289 13.55 10.38 5.83
C ARG A 289 14.26 10.29 4.48
N THR A 290 13.83 9.35 3.64
CA THR A 290 14.54 8.94 2.41
C THR A 290 13.74 9.22 1.15
N LEU A 291 12.64 9.97 1.26
CA LEU A 291 11.91 10.45 0.11
C LEU A 291 12.73 11.51 -0.65
N PRO A 292 12.60 11.58 -1.98
CA PRO A 292 13.29 12.59 -2.79
C PRO A 292 12.76 14.00 -2.53
N SER A 293 13.58 15.01 -2.82
CA SER A 293 13.31 16.42 -2.51
C SER A 293 12.09 17.04 -3.20
N ASN A 294 11.55 16.36 -4.23
CA ASN A 294 10.32 16.77 -4.89
C ASN A 294 9.06 16.33 -4.13
N VAL A 295 9.15 15.51 -3.09
CA VAL A 295 8.04 15.29 -2.16
C VAL A 295 7.92 16.49 -1.24
N LYS A 296 6.90 17.32 -1.47
CA LYS A 296 6.73 18.58 -0.74
C LYS A 296 5.82 18.46 0.47
N ASP A 297 4.90 17.49 0.44
CA ASP A 297 3.87 17.36 1.45
C ASP A 297 3.59 15.88 1.77
N ILE A 298 3.43 15.57 3.05
CA ILE A 298 2.91 14.31 3.56
C ILE A 298 1.70 14.64 4.42
N ALA A 299 0.50 14.33 3.93
CA ALA A 299 -0.74 14.51 4.65
C ALA A 299 -1.24 13.16 5.17
N VAL A 300 -1.35 13.02 6.48
CA VAL A 300 -1.84 11.80 7.15
C VAL A 300 -3.25 12.01 7.71
N ALA A 301 -4.08 10.98 7.60
CA ALA A 301 -5.43 11.01 8.18
C ALA A 301 -5.79 9.69 8.86
N GLY A 302 -6.47 9.79 9.99
CA GLY A 302 -6.83 8.64 10.81
C GLY A 302 -5.59 7.79 11.16
N SER A 303 -4.48 8.44 11.49
CA SER A 303 -3.19 7.78 11.67
C SER A 303 -3.11 7.08 13.03
N PRO A 304 -2.64 5.81 13.10
CA PRO A 304 -2.24 5.19 14.37
C PRO A 304 -0.84 5.63 14.83
N GLY A 305 -0.17 6.51 14.08
CA GLY A 305 1.22 6.92 14.28
C GLY A 305 2.06 6.85 12.99
N MET A 306 3.27 7.40 13.05
CA MET A 306 4.20 7.48 11.91
C MET A 306 5.56 6.82 12.17
N ARG A 307 5.67 6.03 13.24
CA ARG A 307 6.92 5.41 13.76
C ARG A 307 8.03 6.44 14.00
N ALA A 308 7.63 7.57 14.56
CA ALA A 308 8.50 8.62 15.07
C ALA A 308 7.88 9.22 16.34
N GLY A 309 8.72 9.70 17.26
CA GLY A 309 8.26 10.39 18.46
C GLY A 309 7.89 11.87 18.23
N SER A 310 8.35 12.46 17.12
CA SER A 310 8.08 13.85 16.75
C SER A 310 8.35 14.07 15.26
N LEU A 311 7.94 15.24 14.74
CA LEU A 311 8.22 15.70 13.39
C LEU A 311 9.73 15.72 13.10
N ALA A 312 10.54 16.21 14.04
CA ALA A 312 12.00 16.18 13.91
C ALA A 312 12.53 14.73 13.80
N GLY A 313 11.92 13.79 14.53
CA GLY A 313 12.23 12.37 14.48
C GLY A 313 12.00 11.73 13.11
N LEU A 314 11.00 12.19 12.34
CA LEU A 314 10.77 11.73 10.96
C LEU A 314 11.95 12.03 10.03
N GLY A 315 12.72 13.09 10.31
CA GLY A 315 13.86 13.50 9.49
C GLY A 315 13.49 13.83 8.04
N THR A 316 12.26 14.30 7.81
CA THR A 316 11.77 14.65 6.48
C THR A 316 11.94 16.14 6.21
N HIS A 317 12.07 16.49 4.92
CA HIS A 317 12.04 17.87 4.43
C HIS A 317 10.64 18.28 3.95
N ALA A 318 9.71 17.32 3.84
CA ALA A 318 8.35 17.59 3.43
C ALA A 318 7.56 18.24 4.58
N ARG A 319 6.60 19.09 4.24
CA ARG A 319 5.63 19.58 5.23
C ARG A 319 4.73 18.41 5.64
N VAL A 320 4.56 18.23 6.94
CA VAL A 320 3.69 17.18 7.48
C VAL A 320 2.38 17.79 7.95
N TRP A 321 1.29 17.26 7.40
CA TRP A 321 -0.08 17.62 7.74
C TRP A 321 -0.76 16.42 8.39
N ALA A 322 -1.58 16.66 9.40
CA ALA A 322 -2.31 15.62 10.09
C ALA A 322 -3.78 16.00 10.25
N MET A 323 -4.68 15.03 10.22
CA MET A 323 -6.09 15.22 10.54
C MET A 323 -6.67 13.97 11.19
N ARG A 324 -7.57 14.17 12.16
CA ARG A 324 -8.37 13.11 12.76
C ARG A 324 -9.80 13.61 12.93
N ASP A 325 -10.76 12.81 12.47
CA ASP A 325 -12.17 13.00 12.71
C ASP A 325 -12.50 12.72 14.18
N SER A 326 -13.46 13.45 14.77
CA SER A 326 -13.79 13.31 16.19
C SER A 326 -14.34 11.94 16.56
N ASP A 327 -14.98 11.27 15.60
CA ASP A 327 -15.63 9.97 15.79
C ASP A 327 -14.77 8.82 15.24
N ASP A 328 -13.51 9.09 14.91
CA ASP A 328 -12.57 8.06 14.47
C ASP A 328 -12.08 7.22 15.66
N TRP A 329 -12.40 5.93 15.65
CA TRP A 329 -11.96 4.95 16.65
C TRP A 329 -10.43 4.89 16.82
N ILE A 330 -9.67 5.36 15.83
CA ILE A 330 -8.21 5.41 15.92
C ILE A 330 -7.71 6.27 17.09
N GLN A 331 -8.55 7.18 17.61
CA GLN A 331 -8.23 7.97 18.80
C GLN A 331 -7.97 7.12 20.05
N ASP A 332 -8.50 5.89 20.09
CA ASP A 332 -8.37 4.96 21.21
C ASP A 332 -7.14 4.05 21.08
N VAL A 333 -6.38 4.16 20.00
CA VAL A 333 -5.17 3.35 19.78
C VAL A 333 -4.00 3.93 20.59
N PRO A 334 -3.27 3.11 21.38
CA PRO A 334 -2.14 3.61 22.17
C PRO A 334 -1.00 4.18 21.30
N ASN A 335 -0.64 5.44 21.56
CA ASN A 335 0.36 6.21 20.81
C ASN A 335 1.80 5.98 21.30
N LEU A 336 2.23 4.71 21.35
CA LEU A 336 3.56 4.33 21.81
C LEU A 336 4.17 3.27 20.91
N GLU A 337 5.50 3.24 20.82
CA GLU A 337 6.24 2.12 20.22
C GLU A 337 7.15 1.51 21.27
N VAL A 338 6.94 0.23 21.60
CA VAL A 338 7.77 -0.53 22.55
C VAL A 338 8.05 -1.92 21.98
N GLY A 339 9.33 -2.28 21.88
CA GLY A 339 9.74 -3.61 21.40
C GLY A 339 9.28 -3.93 19.98
N GLY A 340 9.09 -2.92 19.13
CA GLY A 340 8.61 -3.06 17.74
C GLY A 340 7.10 -3.13 17.57
N LEU A 341 6.33 -3.03 18.66
CA LEU A 341 4.87 -2.96 18.66
C LEU A 341 4.40 -1.51 18.82
N GLY A 342 3.39 -1.14 18.04
CA GLY A 342 2.84 0.21 17.96
C GLY A 342 3.54 1.10 16.95
N HIS A 343 3.00 2.30 16.73
CA HIS A 343 3.42 3.20 15.65
C HIS A 343 3.89 4.57 16.14
N GLY A 344 4.22 4.69 17.43
CA GLY A 344 4.77 5.91 18.00
C GLY A 344 3.73 6.97 18.27
N ALA A 345 4.17 8.23 18.31
CA ALA A 345 3.34 9.35 18.70
C ALA A 345 2.25 9.68 17.67
N ASP A 346 1.14 10.22 18.16
CA ASP A 346 -0.01 10.65 17.37
C ASP A 346 0.34 11.93 16.59
N PRO A 347 0.24 11.94 15.25
CA PRO A 347 0.59 13.12 14.47
C PRO A 347 -0.41 14.28 14.64
N VAL A 348 -1.59 14.10 15.24
CA VAL A 348 -2.46 15.24 15.60
C VAL A 348 -2.17 15.81 16.99
N ASP A 349 -1.30 15.19 17.78
CA ASP A 349 -0.84 15.74 19.05
C ASP A 349 0.08 16.95 18.78
N PRO A 350 -0.17 18.13 19.38
CA PRO A 350 0.70 19.29 19.24
C PRO A 350 2.18 19.01 19.56
N ALA A 351 2.47 18.07 20.49
CA ALA A 351 3.83 17.68 20.83
C ALA A 351 4.56 16.94 19.70
N PHE A 352 3.82 16.34 18.75
CA PHE A 352 4.41 15.77 17.55
C PHE A 352 4.95 16.86 16.63
N GLY A 353 4.22 17.97 16.50
CA GLY A 353 4.63 19.15 15.72
C GLY A 353 4.22 19.16 14.25
N ALA A 354 3.30 18.29 13.82
CA ALA A 354 2.68 18.41 12.50
C ALA A 354 1.63 19.53 12.46
N ARG A 355 1.26 19.97 11.26
CA ARG A 355 0.20 20.97 11.04
C ARG A 355 -1.15 20.28 11.03
N VAL A 356 -2.06 20.68 11.92
CA VAL A 356 -3.35 19.98 12.07
C VAL A 356 -4.43 20.64 11.22
N LEU A 357 -4.91 19.89 10.24
CA LEU A 357 -5.98 20.28 9.32
C LEU A 357 -7.35 19.90 9.88
N SER A 358 -8.38 20.70 9.58
CA SER A 358 -9.76 20.35 9.90
C SER A 358 -10.18 19.08 9.14
N ALA A 359 -10.83 18.16 9.87
CA ALA A 359 -11.45 16.97 9.33
C ALA A 359 -12.98 17.10 9.18
N ASP A 360 -13.56 18.28 9.47
CA ASP A 360 -15.00 18.48 9.62
C ASP A 360 -15.83 17.86 8.49
N GLY A 361 -16.91 17.20 8.87
CA GLY A 361 -17.80 16.48 7.96
C GLY A 361 -17.29 15.10 7.53
N ALA A 362 -16.03 14.75 7.84
CA ALA A 362 -15.65 13.33 7.86
C ALA A 362 -16.52 12.60 8.89
N VAL A 363 -16.72 11.30 8.66
CA VAL A 363 -17.46 10.45 9.59
C VAL A 363 -16.71 9.15 9.74
N GLY A 364 -16.13 8.96 10.92
CA GLY A 364 -15.36 7.80 11.30
C GLY A 364 -14.12 7.56 10.42
N HIS A 365 -13.52 6.40 10.61
CA HIS A 365 -12.19 6.10 10.05
C HIS A 365 -12.09 6.13 8.53
N ALA A 366 -13.18 5.85 7.81
CA ALA A 366 -13.17 5.80 6.35
C ALA A 366 -13.63 7.11 5.68
N GLY A 367 -13.96 8.15 6.47
CA GLY A 367 -14.67 9.34 6.02
C GLY A 367 -13.82 10.41 5.34
N TYR A 368 -12.49 10.39 5.49
CA TYR A 368 -11.61 11.51 5.12
C TYR A 368 -11.60 11.89 3.63
N PHE A 369 -11.90 10.93 2.75
CA PHE A 369 -11.98 11.16 1.30
C PHE A 369 -13.42 11.33 0.80
N ALA A 370 -14.41 11.36 1.70
CA ALA A 370 -15.80 11.53 1.30
C ALA A 370 -16.02 12.91 0.64
N PRO A 371 -16.79 13.00 -0.45
CA PRO A 371 -17.14 14.29 -1.04
C PRO A 371 -17.86 15.21 -0.06
N GLY A 372 -17.54 16.51 -0.09
CA GLY A 372 -18.18 17.53 0.74
C GLY A 372 -17.53 17.74 2.11
N THR A 373 -16.53 16.94 2.49
CA THR A 373 -15.83 17.11 3.76
C THR A 373 -14.72 18.18 3.68
N ARG A 374 -14.40 18.80 4.81
CA ARG A 374 -13.23 19.67 4.93
C ARG A 374 -11.92 18.91 4.79
N SER A 375 -11.86 17.65 5.22
CA SER A 375 -10.72 16.75 5.01
C SER A 375 -10.37 16.60 3.53
N LEU A 376 -11.33 16.25 2.67
CA LEU A 376 -11.09 16.11 1.23
C LEU A 376 -10.73 17.45 0.58
N LYS A 377 -11.39 18.54 0.98
CA LYS A 377 -11.06 19.89 0.49
C LYS A 377 -9.61 20.24 0.83
N ASN A 378 -9.19 20.02 2.08
CA ASN A 378 -7.83 20.28 2.52
C ASN A 378 -6.81 19.41 1.78
N PHE A 379 -7.10 18.13 1.56
CA PHE A 379 -6.25 17.28 0.75
C PHE A 379 -6.09 17.81 -0.68
N ALA A 380 -7.19 18.25 -1.31
CA ALA A 380 -7.14 18.83 -2.64
C ALA A 380 -6.29 20.11 -2.68
N LEU A 381 -6.43 20.99 -1.68
CA LEU A 381 -5.62 22.21 -1.57
C LEU A 381 -4.12 21.90 -1.43
N VAL A 382 -3.75 20.92 -0.60
CA VAL A 382 -2.37 20.41 -0.51
C VAL A 382 -1.91 19.84 -1.86
N GLY A 383 -2.76 19.06 -2.53
CA GLY A 383 -2.47 18.40 -3.81
C GLY A 383 -2.27 19.39 -4.97
N VAL A 384 -2.95 20.53 -4.97
CA VAL A 384 -2.73 21.61 -5.95
C VAL A 384 -1.67 22.63 -5.51
N GLY A 385 -1.12 22.48 -4.30
CA GLY A 385 -0.10 23.35 -3.73
C GLY A 385 -0.63 24.66 -3.16
N ASP A 386 -1.94 24.75 -2.90
CA ASP A 386 -2.61 25.91 -2.32
C ASP A 386 -2.67 25.83 -0.79
N THR A 387 -1.51 25.63 -0.17
CA THR A 387 -1.42 25.35 1.27
C THR A 387 -1.72 26.58 2.14
N GLY A 388 -1.77 27.77 1.56
CA GLY A 388 -2.10 29.00 2.29
C GLY A 388 -3.60 29.18 2.54
N THR A 389 -4.46 28.41 1.86
CA THR A 389 -5.92 28.51 1.96
C THR A 389 -6.56 27.29 2.63
N VAL A 390 -5.76 26.45 3.27
CA VAL A 390 -6.25 25.28 4.00
C VAL A 390 -7.05 25.71 5.23
N ASP A 391 -8.05 24.91 5.58
CA ASP A 391 -8.84 25.08 6.79
C ASP A 391 -8.16 24.32 7.94
N CYS A 392 -7.60 25.03 8.92
CA CYS A 392 -6.97 24.42 10.09
C CYS A 392 -7.98 23.85 11.07
N ALA A 393 -7.55 22.87 11.88
CA ALA A 393 -8.33 22.43 13.02
C ALA A 393 -8.40 23.55 14.08
N SER A 394 -9.50 23.63 14.83
CA SER A 394 -9.68 24.64 15.88
C SER A 394 -8.59 24.59 16.96
N ALA A 395 -7.99 23.42 17.18
CA ALA A 395 -6.89 23.21 18.12
C ALA A 395 -5.52 23.69 17.59
N ASP A 396 -5.40 23.98 16.29
CA ASP A 396 -4.18 24.48 15.65
C ASP A 396 -4.50 25.62 14.67
N PRO A 397 -4.91 26.81 15.16
CA PRO A 397 -5.29 27.93 14.31
C PRO A 397 -4.12 28.49 13.48
N GLN A 398 -2.89 28.03 13.69
CA GLN A 398 -1.67 28.51 13.02
C GLN A 398 -1.09 27.50 12.01
N CYS A 399 -1.80 26.39 11.73
CA CYS A 399 -1.33 25.34 10.82
C CYS A 399 -0.95 25.88 9.41
N ALA A 400 -1.65 26.92 8.94
CA ALA A 400 -1.42 27.58 7.66
C ALA A 400 -0.30 28.63 7.70
N SER A 401 0.00 29.20 8.88
CA SER A 401 0.93 30.33 9.05
C SER A 401 2.33 29.93 9.52
N ALA A 402 2.55 28.68 9.92
CA ALA A 402 3.91 28.20 10.16
C ALA A 402 4.69 28.30 8.83
N THR A 403 5.50 29.34 8.64
CA THR A 403 6.51 29.40 7.59
C THR A 403 7.70 28.51 7.97
N ALA A 404 8.39 28.01 6.95
CA ALA A 404 9.42 26.97 6.98
C ALA A 404 10.52 27.12 8.06
#